data_AF-A0A956K1D5-F1
#
_entry.id   AF-A0A956K1D5-F1
#
_cell.length_a   1.000
_cell.length_b   1.000
_cell.length_c   1.000
_cell.angle_alpha   90.00
_cell.angle_beta   90.00
_cell.angle_gamma   90.00
#
_symmetry.space_group_name_H-M   'P 1'
#
loop_
_entity.id
_entity.type
_entity.pdbx_description
1 polymer ?
#
loop_
_entity_poly.entity_id
_entity_poly.type
_entity_poly.pdbx_seq_one_letter_code
_entity_poly.pdbx_strand_id
1 'polypeptide(L)'
;MTDDARPEAPMPFRDLTPSCPRCRVDLARVTTVRDGWACRRCDGALLGVGDVIDLLLEVAPELMPTSGAVRDLRTVPRGRAEPLPCGLCGAAMDPVFLGGAEVDRCDHDGVLFFEDGELARVVARARTQHAARRSRWRRALARLLGY
;
A
#
# COMPACT_ATOMS: atom_id res chain seq x y z
N MET A 1 27.31 5.19 -22.74
CA MET A 1 25.98 4.55 -22.56
C MET A 1 26.22 3.28 -21.78
N THR A 2 26.28 3.39 -20.46
CA THR A 2 26.32 2.24 -19.55
C THR A 2 25.16 2.47 -18.60
N ASP A 3 24.20 1.57 -18.72
CA ASP A 3 23.06 1.37 -17.83
C ASP A 3 23.56 1.33 -16.37
N ASP A 4 23.29 2.39 -15.61
CA ASP A 4 23.38 2.39 -14.15
C ASP A 4 22.20 1.57 -13.63
N ALA A 5 22.30 0.24 -13.75
CA ALA A 5 21.44 -0.70 -13.06
C ALA A 5 21.70 -0.56 -11.55
N ARG A 6 20.93 0.31 -10.91
CA ARG A 6 20.89 0.45 -9.45
C ARG A 6 20.67 -0.96 -8.86
N PRO A 7 21.55 -1.48 -7.99
CA PRO A 7 21.35 -2.80 -7.43
C PRO A 7 20.04 -2.79 -6.65
N GLU A 8 19.04 -3.49 -7.16
CA GLU A 8 17.81 -3.80 -6.42
C GLU A 8 18.27 -4.58 -5.20
N ALA A 9 18.18 -3.96 -4.01
CA ALA A 9 18.48 -4.65 -2.77
C ALA A 9 17.65 -5.95 -2.76
N PRO A 10 18.28 -7.13 -2.53
CA PRO A 10 17.56 -8.40 -2.54
C PRO A 10 16.49 -8.33 -1.47
N MET A 11 15.23 -8.19 -1.89
CA MET A 11 14.08 -8.18 -0.98
C MET A 11 13.76 -9.65 -0.66
N PRO A 12 14.13 -10.16 0.53
CA PRO A 12 14.13 -11.59 0.82
C PRO A 12 12.75 -12.24 0.83
N PHE A 13 11.66 -11.47 0.71
CA PHE A 13 10.30 -11.97 0.77
C PHE A 13 9.77 -12.57 -0.54
N ARG A 14 10.43 -12.33 -1.69
CA ARG A 14 9.91 -12.76 -3.00
C ARG A 14 10.01 -14.26 -3.25
N ASP A 15 10.90 -14.95 -2.54
CA ASP A 15 11.17 -16.39 -2.72
C ASP A 15 10.45 -17.28 -1.71
N LEU A 16 9.84 -16.68 -0.69
CA LEU A 16 9.07 -17.38 0.31
C LEU A 16 7.60 -17.42 -0.08
N THR A 17 6.90 -18.51 0.24
CA THR A 17 5.43 -18.57 0.15
C THR A 17 4.86 -18.12 1.50
N PRO A 18 4.39 -16.86 1.63
CA PRO A 18 3.83 -16.38 2.89
C PRO A 18 2.51 -17.06 3.22
N SER A 19 2.23 -17.15 4.52
CA SER A 19 0.94 -17.56 5.04
C SER A 19 0.00 -16.36 5.25
N CYS A 20 -1.30 -16.59 5.16
CA CYS A 20 -2.30 -15.58 5.47
C CYS A 20 -2.31 -15.30 6.99
N PRO A 21 -2.09 -14.05 7.44
CA PRO A 21 -2.15 -13.69 8.87
C PRO A 21 -3.48 -14.05 9.55
N ARG A 22 -4.59 -13.99 8.80
CA ARG A 22 -5.94 -14.32 9.27
C ARG A 22 -6.27 -15.81 9.20
N CYS A 23 -6.05 -16.41 8.03
CA CYS A 23 -6.52 -17.77 7.75
C CYS A 23 -5.48 -18.85 8.02
N ARG A 24 -4.20 -18.48 8.17
CA ARG A 24 -3.04 -19.39 8.32
C ARG A 24 -2.91 -20.41 7.20
N VAL A 25 -3.34 -20.05 5.99
CA VAL A 25 -3.17 -20.84 4.76
C VAL A 25 -2.15 -20.16 3.86
N ASP A 26 -1.48 -20.93 3.01
CA ASP A 26 -0.55 -20.37 2.03
C ASP A 26 -1.27 -19.39 1.10
N LEU A 27 -0.64 -18.24 0.90
CA LEU A 27 -1.14 -17.25 -0.03
C LEU A 27 -0.78 -17.66 -1.47
N ALA A 28 -1.66 -17.37 -2.41
CA ALA A 28 -1.39 -17.55 -3.83
C ALA A 28 -0.69 -16.31 -4.37
N ARG A 29 0.42 -16.48 -5.09
CA ARG A 29 1.06 -15.37 -5.79
C ARG A 29 0.11 -14.80 -6.84
N VAL A 30 0.00 -13.49 -6.88
CA VAL A 30 -0.77 -12.74 -7.87
C VAL A 30 0.15 -11.77 -8.58
N THR A 31 0.02 -11.69 -9.90
CA THR A 31 0.84 -10.82 -10.77
C THR A 31 0.01 -9.84 -11.59
N THR A 32 -1.32 -9.87 -11.42
CA THR A 32 -2.27 -9.13 -12.27
C THR A 32 -2.23 -7.62 -12.07
N VAL A 33 -1.78 -7.14 -10.91
CA VAL A 33 -1.68 -5.70 -10.61
C VAL A 33 -0.25 -5.34 -10.19
N ARG A 34 0.31 -6.10 -9.24
CA ARG A 34 1.70 -6.04 -8.78
C ARG A 34 2.14 -7.41 -8.29
N ASP A 35 3.45 -7.58 -8.11
CA ASP A 35 3.99 -8.77 -7.49
C ASP A 35 3.55 -8.78 -6.01
N GLY A 36 2.71 -9.74 -5.65
CA GLY A 36 2.12 -9.82 -4.32
C GLY A 36 1.45 -11.16 -4.09
N TRP A 37 0.78 -11.27 -2.96
CA TRP A 37 0.19 -12.53 -2.51
C TRP A 37 -1.25 -12.32 -2.06
N ALA A 38 -2.14 -13.24 -2.42
CA ALA A 38 -3.57 -13.15 -2.11
C ALA A 38 -4.09 -14.42 -1.43
N CYS A 39 -4.94 -14.23 -0.43
CA CYS A 39 -5.61 -15.31 0.29
C CYS A 39 -6.91 -15.65 -0.43
N ARG A 40 -7.08 -16.89 -0.88
CA ARG A 40 -8.33 -17.35 -1.53
C ARG A 40 -9.50 -17.60 -0.56
N ARG A 41 -9.26 -17.48 0.74
CA ARG A 41 -10.27 -17.76 1.79
C ARG A 41 -10.91 -16.50 2.36
N CYS A 42 -10.15 -15.42 2.47
CA CYS A 42 -10.64 -14.16 3.06
C CYS A 42 -10.37 -12.96 2.15
N ASP A 43 -9.96 -13.19 0.90
CA ASP A 43 -9.64 -12.16 -0.09
C ASP A 43 -8.63 -11.11 0.37
N GLY A 44 -7.83 -11.45 1.40
CA GLY A 44 -6.77 -10.60 1.92
C GLY A 44 -5.55 -10.61 1.01
N ALA A 45 -4.80 -9.51 1.00
CA ALA A 45 -3.61 -9.34 0.17
C ALA A 45 -2.40 -8.95 1.01
N LEU A 46 -1.23 -9.50 0.68
CA LEU A 46 0.06 -9.15 1.26
C LEU A 46 0.94 -8.55 0.17
N LEU A 47 1.39 -7.32 0.38
CA LEU A 47 2.21 -6.56 -0.58
C LEU A 47 3.42 -5.95 0.14
N GLY A 48 4.53 -5.78 -0.60
CA GLY A 48 5.64 -4.97 -0.11
C GLY A 48 5.23 -3.50 0.03
N VAL A 49 5.79 -2.82 1.03
CA VAL A 49 5.57 -1.37 1.23
C VAL A 49 5.96 -0.58 -0.02
N GLY A 50 7.05 -0.96 -0.69
CA GLY A 50 7.48 -0.37 -1.96
C GLY A 50 6.44 -0.54 -3.06
N ASP A 51 5.92 -1.75 -3.24
CA ASP A 51 4.90 -2.04 -4.27
C ASP A 51 3.60 -1.26 -4.05
N VAL A 52 3.23 -1.03 -2.78
CA VAL A 52 2.06 -0.19 -2.43
C VAL A 52 2.32 1.28 -2.74
N ILE A 53 3.52 1.79 -2.44
CA ILE A 53 3.90 3.17 -2.76
C ILE A 53 3.86 3.36 -4.28
N ASP A 54 4.47 2.45 -5.05
CA ASP A 54 4.49 2.52 -6.51
C ASP A 54 3.08 2.50 -7.09
N LEU A 55 2.21 1.61 -6.58
CA LEU A 55 0.80 1.56 -6.96
C LEU A 55 0.06 2.88 -6.71
N LEU A 56 0.31 3.51 -5.55
CA LEU A 56 -0.31 4.79 -5.20
C LEU A 56 0.21 5.93 -6.09
N LEU A 57 1.50 5.92 -6.42
CA LEU A 57 2.12 6.91 -7.29
C LEU A 57 1.64 6.80 -8.73
N GLU A 58 1.38 5.59 -9.24
CA GLU A 58 0.78 5.43 -10.57
C GLU A 58 -0.63 6.02 -10.65
N VAL A 59 -1.40 5.86 -9.57
CA VAL A 59 -2.78 6.30 -9.51
C VAL A 59 -2.90 7.80 -9.24
N ALA A 60 -1.98 8.37 -8.47
CA ALA A 60 -1.94 9.77 -8.11
C ALA A 60 -0.47 10.25 -8.00
N PRO A 61 0.16 10.61 -9.13
CA PRO A 61 1.58 10.97 -9.19
C PRO A 61 1.97 12.14 -8.29
N GLU A 62 1.03 13.06 -8.03
CA GLU A 62 1.24 14.19 -7.13
C GLU A 62 1.22 13.83 -5.64
N LEU A 63 1.01 12.54 -5.30
CA LEU A 63 1.32 12.02 -3.98
C LEU A 63 2.83 11.81 -3.77
N MET A 64 3.66 11.97 -4.83
CA MET A 64 5.11 12.11 -4.69
C MET A 64 5.40 13.19 -3.63
N PRO A 65 6.00 12.83 -2.49
CA PRO A 65 6.33 13.82 -1.51
C PRO A 65 7.42 14.71 -2.09
N THR A 66 7.11 15.98 -2.35
CA THR A 66 8.08 17.01 -2.74
C THR A 66 9.18 17.21 -1.67
N SER A 67 9.04 16.53 -0.52
CA SER A 67 9.95 16.53 0.63
C SER A 67 10.21 15.13 1.22
N GLY A 68 10.07 14.05 0.44
CA GLY A 68 10.56 12.71 0.83
C GLY A 68 9.82 11.97 1.95
N ALA A 69 8.67 12.46 2.43
CA ALA A 69 7.88 11.76 3.43
C ALA A 69 6.40 11.66 3.04
N VAL A 70 5.90 10.42 2.88
CA VAL A 70 4.46 10.11 2.94
C VAL A 70 4.01 10.38 4.39
N ARG A 71 3.81 11.67 4.71
CA ARG A 71 3.60 12.19 6.07
C ARG A 71 2.23 11.87 6.68
N ASP A 72 1.33 11.26 5.91
CA ASP A 72 -0.04 10.95 6.35
C ASP A 72 -0.28 9.45 6.64
N LEU A 73 0.77 8.63 6.70
CA LEU A 73 0.74 7.35 7.42
C LEU A 73 0.69 7.63 8.93
N ARG A 74 -0.45 8.10 9.43
CA ARG A 74 -0.66 8.23 10.87
C ARG A 74 -1.11 6.88 11.42
N THR A 75 -0.29 6.28 12.27
CA THR A 75 -0.69 5.20 13.19
C THR A 75 -1.71 5.76 14.17
N VAL A 76 -2.99 5.69 13.82
CA VAL A 76 -4.06 5.94 14.78
C VAL A 76 -4.49 4.57 15.30
N PRO A 77 -4.14 4.19 16.54
CA PRO A 77 -4.59 2.91 17.09
C PRO A 77 -6.11 2.94 17.21
N ARG A 78 -6.82 2.18 16.36
CA ARG A 78 -8.27 2.03 16.44
C ARG A 78 -8.68 0.56 16.38
N GLY A 79 -8.69 -0.08 17.55
CA GLY A 79 -9.78 -1.00 17.89
C GLY A 79 -9.71 -2.44 17.36
N ARG A 80 -8.65 -2.91 16.69
CA ARG A 80 -8.40 -4.36 16.62
C ARG A 80 -7.86 -4.87 17.95
N ALA A 81 -8.51 -5.91 18.48
CA ALA A 81 -8.23 -6.48 19.80
C ALA A 81 -6.92 -7.27 19.86
N GLU A 82 -6.38 -7.71 18.71
CA GLU A 82 -5.16 -8.51 18.66
C GLU A 82 -4.36 -8.21 17.38
N PRO A 83 -3.05 -7.92 17.50
CA PRO A 83 -2.14 -7.78 16.36
C PRO A 83 -2.10 -9.07 15.53
N LEU A 84 -2.16 -8.94 14.20
CA LEU A 84 -1.99 -10.11 13.33
C LEU A 84 -0.50 -10.50 13.24
N PRO A 85 -0.18 -11.80 13.13
CA PRO A 85 1.20 -12.24 12.89
C PRO A 85 1.58 -12.04 11.42
N CYS A 86 2.81 -11.60 11.16
CA CYS A 86 3.33 -11.47 9.80
C CYS A 86 3.34 -12.82 9.09
N GLY A 87 2.83 -12.85 7.86
CA GLY A 87 2.78 -14.05 7.03
C GLY A 87 4.16 -14.62 6.64
N LEU A 88 5.23 -13.86 6.85
CA LEU A 88 6.62 -14.21 6.51
C LEU A 88 7.44 -14.58 7.75
N CYS A 89 7.68 -13.62 8.66
CA CYS A 89 8.49 -13.85 9.87
C CYS A 89 7.71 -14.27 11.12
N GLY A 90 6.37 -14.17 11.11
CA GLY A 90 5.53 -14.45 12.28
C GLY A 90 5.50 -13.36 13.36
N ALA A 91 6.27 -12.28 13.22
CA ALA A 91 6.25 -11.16 14.17
C ALA A 91 4.89 -10.45 14.18
N ALA A 92 4.50 -9.88 15.33
CA ALA A 92 3.28 -9.07 15.43
C ALA A 92 3.34 -7.86 14.48
N MET A 93 2.25 -7.63 13.76
CA MET A 93 2.11 -6.50 12.84
C MET A 93 1.43 -5.33 13.54
N ASP A 94 1.86 -4.12 13.19
CA ASP A 94 1.30 -2.89 13.72
C ASP A 94 0.15 -2.38 12.84
N PRO A 95 -1.01 -2.03 13.42
CA PRO A 95 -2.09 -1.43 12.66
C PRO A 95 -1.70 0.00 12.26
N VAL A 96 -1.75 0.30 10.96
CA VAL A 96 -1.49 1.62 10.38
C VAL A 96 -2.69 2.09 9.59
N PHE A 97 -2.97 3.39 9.59
CA PHE A 97 -4.05 3.95 8.79
C PHE A 97 -3.50 4.43 7.44
N LEU A 98 -3.96 3.83 6.35
CA LEU A 98 -3.58 4.15 4.99
C LEU A 98 -4.83 4.48 4.18
N GLY A 99 -4.92 5.68 3.60
CA GLY A 99 -5.94 6.00 2.60
C GLY A 99 -7.40 5.77 3.02
N GLY A 100 -7.72 5.79 4.31
CA GLY A 100 -9.08 5.49 4.80
C GLY A 100 -9.32 4.04 5.22
N ALA A 101 -8.31 3.17 5.14
CA ALA A 101 -8.34 1.80 5.64
C ALA A 101 -7.32 1.62 6.77
N GLU A 102 -7.66 0.77 7.74
CA GLU A 102 -6.70 0.26 8.72
C GLU A 102 -6.08 -1.00 8.13
N VAL A 103 -4.76 -1.03 8.02
CA VAL A 103 -4.00 -2.13 7.42
C VAL A 103 -2.90 -2.55 8.39
N ASP A 104 -2.47 -3.80 8.35
CA ASP A 104 -1.44 -4.29 9.25
C ASP A 104 -0.07 -4.17 8.57
N ARG A 105 0.93 -3.63 9.28
CA ARG A 105 2.30 -3.44 8.78
C ARG A 105 3.29 -4.28 9.54
N CYS A 106 4.18 -4.98 8.82
CA CYS A 106 5.35 -5.60 9.41
C CYS A 106 6.59 -4.75 9.09
N ASP A 107 7.23 -4.20 10.12
CA ASP A 107 8.48 -3.45 9.96
C ASP A 107 9.71 -4.33 9.71
N HIS A 108 9.66 -5.60 10.13
CA HIS A 108 10.76 -6.55 9.90
C HIS A 108 10.91 -6.90 8.42
N ASP A 109 9.82 -7.29 7.77
CA ASP A 109 9.85 -7.74 6.37
C ASP A 109 9.43 -6.65 5.37
N GLY A 110 9.02 -5.47 5.86
CA GLY A 110 8.61 -4.35 5.02
C GLY A 110 7.35 -4.64 4.19
N VAL A 111 6.39 -5.37 4.77
CA VAL A 111 5.14 -5.77 4.11
C VAL A 111 3.90 -5.17 4.78
N LEU A 112 2.84 -5.04 3.99
CA LEU A 112 1.50 -4.62 4.40
C LEU A 112 0.51 -5.74 4.10
N PHE A 113 -0.32 -6.07 5.08
CA PHE A 113 -1.46 -6.95 4.91
C PHE A 113 -2.74 -6.11 4.86
N PHE A 114 -3.51 -6.34 3.81
CA PHE A 114 -4.80 -5.75 3.54
C PHE A 114 -5.85 -6.84 3.68
N GLU A 115 -6.89 -6.59 4.46
CA GLU A 115 -8.06 -7.46 4.51
C GLU A 115 -8.99 -7.20 3.32
N ASP A 116 -10.07 -7.98 3.25
CA ASP A 116 -11.03 -7.96 2.15
C ASP A 116 -11.46 -6.53 1.76
N GLY A 117 -11.16 -6.20 0.51
CA GLY A 117 -11.47 -4.91 -0.10
C GLY A 117 -10.68 -3.71 0.42
N GLU A 118 -9.78 -3.84 1.41
CA GLU A 118 -9.03 -2.70 1.97
C GLU A 118 -8.12 -2.08 0.92
N LEU A 119 -7.37 -2.89 0.17
CA LEU A 119 -6.51 -2.39 -0.91
C LEU A 119 -7.32 -1.61 -1.96
N ALA A 120 -8.48 -2.14 -2.36
CA ALA A 120 -9.36 -1.48 -3.31
C ALA A 120 -9.89 -0.14 -2.76
N ARG A 121 -10.25 -0.08 -1.47
CA ARG A 121 -10.66 1.16 -0.78
C ARG A 121 -9.55 2.20 -0.80
N VAL A 122 -8.32 1.80 -0.47
CA VAL A 122 -7.13 2.68 -0.48
C VAL A 122 -6.91 3.28 -1.87
N VAL A 123 -6.91 2.45 -2.91
CA VAL A 123 -6.71 2.89 -4.30
C VAL A 123 -7.85 3.79 -4.77
N ALA A 124 -9.10 3.44 -4.49
CA ALA A 124 -10.27 4.26 -4.85
C ALA A 124 -10.23 5.64 -4.16
N ARG A 125 -9.77 5.69 -2.91
CA ARG A 125 -9.61 6.95 -2.18
C ARG A 125 -8.52 7.82 -2.81
N ALA A 126 -7.39 7.24 -3.16
CA ALA A 126 -6.31 7.95 -3.85
C ALA A 126 -6.80 8.58 -5.17
N ARG A 127 -7.54 7.82 -5.99
CA ARG A 127 -8.18 8.34 -7.23
C ARG A 127 -9.10 9.51 -6.98
N THR A 128 -9.94 9.39 -5.96
CA THR A 128 -10.91 10.45 -5.60
C THR A 128 -10.20 11.73 -5.15
N GLN A 129 -9.15 11.59 -4.35
CA GLN A 129 -8.34 12.73 -3.91
C GLN A 129 -7.61 13.41 -5.08
N HIS A 130 -7.07 12.64 -6.02
CA HIS A 130 -6.47 13.14 -7.26
C HIS A 130 -7.47 13.96 -8.08
N ALA A 131 -8.65 13.40 -8.35
CA ALA A 131 -9.71 14.08 -9.11
C ALA A 131 -10.18 15.38 -8.43
N ALA A 132 -10.33 15.36 -7.10
CA ALA A 132 -10.71 16.54 -6.32
C ALA A 132 -9.63 17.63 -6.32
N ARG A 133 -8.34 17.26 -6.30
CA ARG A 133 -7.23 18.21 -6.44
C ARG A 133 -7.22 18.85 -7.82
N ARG A 134 -7.30 18.07 -8.90
CA ARG A 134 -7.31 18.60 -10.27
C ARG A 134 -8.46 19.56 -10.55
N SER A 135 -9.65 19.27 -10.05
CA SER A 135 -10.81 20.17 -10.21
C SER A 135 -10.66 21.48 -9.41
N ARG A 136 -10.00 21.46 -8.24
CA ARG A 136 -9.65 22.68 -7.50
C ARG A 136 -8.65 23.54 -8.26
N TRP A 137 -7.58 22.95 -8.79
CA TRP A 137 -6.61 23.65 -9.63
C TRP A 137 -7.25 24.26 -10.87
N ARG A 138 -8.10 23.50 -11.58
CA ARG A 138 -8.85 24.02 -12.73
C ARG A 138 -9.73 25.22 -12.38
N ARG A 139 -10.45 25.17 -11.25
CA ARG A 139 -11.26 26.31 -10.78
C ARG A 139 -10.43 27.51 -10.35
N ALA A 140 -9.27 27.28 -9.73
CA ALA A 140 -8.35 28.36 -9.36
C ALA A 140 -7.75 29.03 -10.60
N LEU A 141 -7.35 28.25 -11.61
CA LEU A 141 -6.86 28.73 -12.91
C LEU A 141 -7.94 29.50 -13.67
N ALA A 142 -9.18 28.99 -13.73
CA ALA A 142 -10.29 29.68 -14.39
C ALA A 142 -10.52 31.07 -13.76
N ARG A 143 -10.53 31.15 -12.42
CA ARG A 143 -10.64 32.43 -11.69
C ARG A 143 -9.48 33.39 -11.93
N LEU A 144 -8.26 32.88 -12.09
CA LEU A 144 -7.07 33.70 -12.38
C LEU A 144 -7.02 34.17 -13.83
N LEU A 145 -7.59 33.39 -14.76
CA LEU A 145 -7.63 33.69 -16.20
C LEU A 145 -8.92 34.41 -16.64
N GLY A 146 -9.82 34.74 -15.71
CA GLY A 146 -11.02 35.54 -15.98
C GLY A 146 -12.16 34.80 -16.70
N TYR A 147 -12.24 33.47 -16.58
CA TYR A 147 -13.35 32.64 -17.06
C TYR A 147 -14.30 32.22 -15.93
#